data_AF-A0A4Q2XHD5-F1
#
_entry.id   AF-A0A4Q2XHD5-F1
#
_cell.length_a   1.000
_cell.length_b   1.000
_cell.length_c   1.000
_cell.angle_alpha   90.00
_cell.angle_beta   90.00
_cell.angle_gamma   90.00
#
_symmetry.space_group_name_H-M   'P 1'
#
loop_
_entity.id
_entity.type
_entity.pdbx_description
1 polymer ?
#
loop_
_entity_poly.entity_id
_entity_poly.type
_entity_poly.pdbx_seq_one_letter_code
_entity_poly.pdbx_strand_id
1 'polypeptide(L)'
;MSKGPSNSPSAESSFSRHDEIVQKLLNSYQNFGGMNRSESVNLPSKHAVGEICESLLQLLFPGFHDSDVVSEGSIGDLTSMRLADLVTKLEDQIRKSVRIGDPQRPTGLTKPIVEKFCRALHIVREVLRTDIEAAYRNDPSARSHEEIILSYPFIEAISIQRLAHRLYRAGAPMIPRMMTEWAHSRTGIDIHPGASIGAHFFIDHGTGVVIGETCNIGNHCKIYHGVTLGARSFIKDEGGQVIKGLKRHPNLGDNVTIYPNSTILGGETVIGSNSTIGANVFLMHSIPPDSLVIYEEKNLSIRSKIQRAESDLSWSI
;
A
#
# COMPACT_ATOMS: atom_id res chain seq x y z
N MET A 1 34.31 61.08 11.96
CA MET A 1 33.39 59.95 12.24
C MET A 1 33.87 58.74 11.45
N SER A 2 34.31 57.70 12.15
CA SER A 2 34.86 56.47 11.58
C SER A 2 33.79 55.62 10.89
N LYS A 3 34.08 55.10 9.69
CA LYS A 3 33.47 53.85 9.21
C LYS A 3 34.58 52.83 9.02
N GLY A 4 34.57 51.80 9.86
CA GLY A 4 35.53 50.70 9.83
C GLY A 4 35.32 49.78 8.62
N PRO A 5 36.32 48.93 8.30
CA PRO A 5 36.24 48.02 7.17
C PRO A 5 35.21 46.92 7.44
N SER A 6 34.31 46.71 6.49
CA SER A 6 33.37 45.61 6.48
C SER A 6 34.12 44.29 6.26
N ASN A 7 34.29 43.50 7.33
CA ASN A 7 34.71 42.10 7.22
C ASN A 7 33.59 41.30 6.57
N SER A 8 33.70 41.10 5.25
CA SER A 8 33.03 39.97 4.60
C SER A 8 33.76 38.68 5.04
N PRO A 9 33.06 37.59 5.33
CA PRO A 9 33.73 36.33 5.65
C PRO A 9 34.51 35.89 4.41
N SER A 10 35.83 35.77 4.54
CA SER A 10 36.68 35.25 3.46
C SER A 10 36.23 33.83 3.12
N ALA A 11 36.18 33.51 1.81
CA ALA A 11 35.76 32.21 1.30
C ALA A 11 36.53 31.03 1.92
N GLU A 12 37.78 31.24 2.35
CA GLU A 12 38.59 30.23 3.07
C GLU A 12 37.95 29.77 4.39
N SER A 13 37.25 30.66 5.11
CA SER A 13 36.58 30.30 6.37
C SER A 13 35.35 29.41 6.15
N SER A 14 34.65 29.56 5.01
CA SER A 14 33.45 28.78 4.69
C SER A 14 33.79 27.37 4.21
N PHE A 15 34.90 27.19 3.48
CA PHE A 15 35.40 25.86 3.10
C PHE A 15 35.78 25.02 4.33
N SER A 16 36.48 25.60 5.31
CA SER A 16 36.86 24.85 6.53
C SER A 16 35.64 24.38 7.35
N ARG A 17 34.53 25.14 7.30
CA ARG A 17 33.28 24.79 7.99
C ARG A 17 32.52 23.66 7.27
N HIS A 18 32.60 23.58 5.94
CA HIS A 18 32.03 22.47 5.18
C HIS A 18 32.79 21.17 5.46
N ASP A 19 34.12 21.21 5.46
CA ASP A 19 34.95 20.04 5.76
C ASP A 19 34.70 19.52 7.17
N GLU A 20 34.51 20.42 8.15
CA GLU A 20 34.14 20.03 9.51
C GLU A 20 32.77 19.34 9.57
N ILE A 21 31.78 19.84 8.82
CA ILE A 21 30.44 19.22 8.74
C ILE A 21 30.53 17.85 8.07
N VAL A 22 31.27 17.73 6.96
CA VAL A 22 31.52 16.45 6.27
C VAL A 22 32.17 15.46 7.21
N GLN A 23 33.21 15.88 7.95
CA GLN A 23 33.87 14.99 8.90
C GLN A 23 32.94 14.54 10.03
N LYS A 24 32.08 15.44 10.55
CA LYS A 24 31.05 15.08 11.54
C LYS A 24 30.04 14.07 10.99
N LEU A 25 29.65 14.19 9.72
CA LEU A 25 28.78 13.22 9.04
C LEU A 25 29.50 11.87 8.82
N LEU A 26 30.74 11.87 8.35
CA LEU A 26 31.54 10.65 8.19
C LEU A 26 31.72 9.93 9.54
N ASN A 27 32.01 10.68 10.60
CA ASN A 27 32.10 10.15 11.95
C ASN A 27 30.74 9.59 12.40
N SER A 28 29.62 10.26 12.09
CA SER A 28 28.29 9.72 12.42
C SER A 28 28.01 8.42 11.66
N TYR A 29 28.47 8.29 10.41
CA TYR A 29 28.31 7.06 9.63
C TYR A 29 29.03 5.87 10.24
N GLN A 30 30.21 6.10 10.83
CA GLN A 30 31.00 5.10 11.53
C GLN A 30 30.39 4.77 12.90
N ASN A 31 29.99 5.80 13.66
CA ASN A 31 29.51 5.66 15.04
C ASN A 31 28.09 5.07 15.13
N PHE A 32 27.24 5.35 14.14
CA PHE A 32 25.85 4.89 14.08
C PHE A 32 25.62 4.00 12.84
N GLY A 33 26.42 2.94 12.73
CA GLY A 33 26.34 1.94 11.65
C GLY A 33 24.95 1.28 11.51
N GLY A 34 24.73 0.55 10.41
CA GLY A 34 23.44 -0.09 10.12
C GLY A 34 22.41 0.81 9.41
N MET A 35 22.67 2.11 9.30
CA MET A 35 21.92 3.06 8.45
C MET A 35 22.64 3.39 7.13
N ASN A 36 23.93 3.05 7.05
CA ASN A 36 24.76 3.23 5.87
C ASN A 36 25.19 1.85 5.37
N ARG A 37 25.20 1.64 4.05
CA ARG A 37 25.74 0.43 3.44
C ARG A 37 26.81 0.81 2.43
N SER A 38 28.05 0.40 2.69
CA SER A 38 29.23 0.66 1.86
C SER A 38 29.71 -0.59 1.11
N GLU A 39 28.86 -1.61 1.00
CA GLU A 39 29.16 -2.86 0.29
C GLU A 39 29.04 -2.69 -1.23
N SER A 40 29.75 -3.53 -2.00
CA SER A 40 29.85 -3.46 -3.46
C SER A 40 28.60 -3.92 -4.24
N VAL A 41 27.47 -4.23 -3.56
CA VAL A 41 26.26 -4.75 -4.19
C VAL A 41 25.07 -3.82 -3.94
N ASN A 42 24.46 -3.34 -5.02
CA ASN A 42 23.30 -2.46 -4.97
C ASN A 42 22.05 -3.15 -4.41
N LEU A 43 21.32 -2.44 -3.56
CA LEU A 43 20.00 -2.80 -3.07
C LEU A 43 18.90 -2.50 -4.12
N PRO A 44 17.69 -3.07 -3.96
CA PRO A 44 16.52 -2.63 -4.72
C PRO A 44 16.27 -1.13 -4.57
N SER A 45 15.85 -0.47 -5.65
CA SER A 45 15.57 0.96 -5.70
C SER A 45 14.08 1.21 -5.55
N LYS A 46 13.70 2.13 -4.66
CA LYS A 46 12.30 2.58 -4.54
C LYS A 46 11.79 3.18 -5.85
N HIS A 47 12.63 3.95 -6.55
CA HIS A 47 12.29 4.53 -7.84
C HIS A 47 11.99 3.46 -8.88
N ALA A 48 12.92 2.49 -9.04
CA ALA A 48 12.76 1.43 -10.02
C ALA A 48 11.53 0.55 -9.74
N VAL A 49 11.22 0.30 -8.46
CA VAL A 49 9.98 -0.41 -8.09
C VAL A 49 8.74 0.42 -8.41
N GLY A 50 8.78 1.75 -8.25
CA GLY A 50 7.69 2.63 -8.68
C GLY A 50 7.44 2.57 -10.19
N GLU A 51 8.49 2.65 -11.01
CA GLU A 51 8.40 2.51 -12.47
C GLU A 51 7.84 1.14 -12.89
N ILE A 52 8.19 0.08 -12.15
CA ILE A 52 7.63 -1.26 -12.33
C ILE A 52 6.12 -1.26 -12.01
N CYS A 53 5.69 -0.62 -10.92
CA CYS A 53 4.27 -0.50 -10.58
C CYS A 53 3.47 0.22 -11.67
N GLU A 54 3.99 1.33 -12.21
CA GLU A 54 3.35 2.06 -13.31
C GLU A 54 3.25 1.21 -14.58
N SER A 55 4.34 0.52 -14.94
CA SER A 55 4.36 -0.40 -16.09
C SER A 55 3.37 -1.55 -15.93
N LEU A 56 3.17 -2.04 -14.69
CA LEU A 56 2.18 -3.06 -14.38
C LEU A 56 0.75 -2.56 -14.54
N LEU A 57 0.46 -1.32 -14.11
CA LEU A 57 -0.86 -0.71 -14.33
C LEU A 57 -1.16 -0.54 -15.83
N GLN A 58 -0.18 -0.12 -16.63
CA GLN A 58 -0.30 -0.03 -18.10
C GLN A 58 -0.52 -1.40 -18.77
N LEU A 59 -0.02 -2.49 -18.19
CA LEU A 59 -0.28 -3.85 -18.67
C LEU A 59 -1.66 -4.38 -18.26
N LEU A 60 -2.12 -4.04 -17.06
CA LEU A 60 -3.45 -4.45 -16.58
C LEU A 60 -4.57 -3.68 -17.30
N PHE A 61 -4.36 -2.38 -17.53
CA PHE A 61 -5.32 -1.44 -18.09
C PHE A 61 -4.75 -0.71 -19.32
N PRO A 62 -4.47 -1.43 -20.43
CA PRO A 62 -3.95 -0.81 -21.65
C PRO A 62 -4.91 0.27 -22.15
N GLY A 63 -4.39 1.46 -22.41
CA GLY A 63 -5.13 2.65 -22.84
C GLY A 63 -5.59 3.58 -21.71
N PHE A 64 -5.53 3.16 -20.44
CA PHE A 64 -5.98 4.00 -19.31
C PHE A 64 -4.86 4.78 -18.63
N HIS A 65 -3.66 4.20 -18.57
CA HIS A 65 -2.47 4.83 -17.98
C HIS A 65 -1.42 5.19 -19.03
N ASP A 66 -1.85 5.26 -20.29
CA ASP A 66 -1.01 5.50 -21.44
C ASP A 66 -1.10 6.96 -21.88
N SER A 67 0.04 7.57 -22.17
CA SER A 67 0.10 8.93 -22.74
C SER A 67 -0.30 8.94 -24.21
N ASP A 68 -0.06 7.83 -24.92
CA ASP A 68 -0.33 7.66 -26.34
C ASP A 68 -1.51 6.71 -26.57
N VAL A 69 -2.20 6.88 -27.70
CA VAL A 69 -3.33 6.03 -28.08
C VAL A 69 -2.88 4.59 -28.33
N VAL A 70 -3.49 3.64 -27.63
CA VAL A 70 -3.32 2.21 -27.89
C VAL A 70 -4.34 1.76 -28.93
N SER A 71 -3.87 1.49 -30.15
CA SER A 71 -4.75 1.01 -31.23
C SER A 71 -4.96 -0.50 -31.14
N GLU A 72 -6.16 -0.97 -31.51
CA GLU A 72 -6.52 -2.40 -31.46
C GLU A 72 -5.56 -3.28 -32.28
N GLY A 73 -5.08 -2.79 -33.42
CA GLY A 73 -4.11 -3.50 -34.27
C GLY A 73 -2.69 -3.58 -33.71
N SER A 74 -2.33 -2.80 -32.68
CA SER A 74 -0.98 -2.75 -32.11
C SER A 74 -0.88 -3.31 -30.67
N ILE A 75 -2.03 -3.62 -30.04
CA ILE A 75 -2.08 -3.99 -28.63
C ILE A 75 -1.26 -5.24 -28.31
N GLY A 76 -1.21 -6.22 -29.23
CA GLY A 76 -0.43 -7.44 -29.07
C GLY A 76 1.08 -7.19 -29.00
N ASP A 77 1.59 -6.41 -29.95
CA ASP A 77 3.01 -6.05 -30.03
C ASP A 77 3.41 -5.16 -28.85
N LEU A 78 2.58 -4.17 -28.53
CA LEU A 78 2.79 -3.28 -27.39
C LEU A 78 2.82 -4.05 -26.07
N THR A 79 1.87 -4.96 -25.86
CA THR A 79 1.82 -5.80 -24.65
C THR A 79 3.07 -6.67 -24.55
N SER A 80 3.51 -7.27 -25.67
CA SER A 80 4.71 -8.11 -25.71
C SER A 80 5.98 -7.31 -25.37
N MET A 81 6.12 -6.11 -25.93
CA MET A 81 7.23 -5.20 -25.66
C MET A 81 7.25 -4.76 -24.18
N ARG A 82 6.11 -4.32 -23.64
CA ARG A 82 5.98 -3.91 -22.24
C ARG A 82 6.30 -5.04 -21.28
N LEU A 83 5.82 -6.25 -21.57
CA LEU A 83 6.09 -7.41 -20.74
C LEU A 83 7.58 -7.76 -20.72
N ALA A 84 8.26 -7.71 -21.87
CA ALA A 84 9.70 -7.98 -21.95
C ALA A 84 10.54 -6.97 -21.15
N ASP A 85 10.23 -5.68 -21.27
CA ASP A 85 10.90 -4.62 -20.50
C ASP A 85 10.62 -4.75 -18.99
N LEU A 86 9.35 -4.94 -18.62
CA LEU A 86 8.94 -5.18 -17.24
C LEU A 86 9.70 -6.36 -16.61
N VAL A 87 9.77 -7.49 -17.31
CA VAL A 87 10.45 -8.70 -16.82
C VAL A 87 11.92 -8.42 -16.56
N THR A 88 12.59 -7.69 -17.44
CA THR A 88 14.00 -7.32 -17.29
C THR A 88 14.22 -6.46 -16.05
N LYS A 89 13.40 -5.41 -15.87
CA LYS A 89 13.46 -4.52 -14.70
C LYS A 89 13.13 -5.26 -13.40
N LEU A 90 12.09 -6.08 -13.40
CA LEU A 90 11.66 -6.84 -12.23
C LEU A 90 12.68 -7.90 -11.83
N GLU A 91 13.26 -8.63 -12.78
CA GLU A 91 14.31 -9.62 -12.51
C GLU A 91 15.51 -8.97 -11.83
N ASP A 92 15.94 -7.79 -12.28
CA ASP A 92 17.01 -7.03 -11.65
C ASP A 92 16.69 -6.67 -10.19
N GLN A 93 15.50 -6.15 -9.92
CA GLN A 93 15.11 -5.76 -8.55
C GLN A 93 14.95 -6.98 -7.63
N ILE A 94 14.37 -8.09 -8.10
CA ILE A 94 14.25 -9.33 -7.31
C ILE A 94 15.63 -9.95 -7.06
N ARG A 95 16.53 -9.95 -8.06
CA ARG A 95 17.90 -10.43 -7.89
C ARG A 95 18.63 -9.65 -6.78
N LYS A 96 18.47 -8.33 -6.75
CA LYS A 96 19.01 -7.47 -5.69
C LYS A 96 18.37 -7.79 -4.34
N SER A 97 17.06 -8.04 -4.30
CA SER A 97 16.36 -8.30 -3.05
C SER A 97 16.68 -9.67 -2.43
N VAL A 98 16.93 -10.71 -3.23
CA VAL A 98 17.35 -12.04 -2.75
C VAL A 98 18.65 -11.97 -1.94
N ARG A 99 19.57 -11.07 -2.33
CA ARG A 99 20.87 -10.85 -1.66
C ARG A 99 20.81 -9.95 -0.42
N ILE A 100 19.61 -9.59 0.04
CA ILE A 100 19.46 -8.82 1.27
C ILE A 100 19.77 -9.71 2.47
N GLY A 101 20.63 -9.19 3.35
CA GLY A 101 21.21 -9.91 4.48
C GLY A 101 22.40 -10.81 4.13
N ASP A 102 22.64 -11.10 2.85
CA ASP A 102 23.77 -11.90 2.37
C ASP A 102 24.12 -11.55 0.91
N PRO A 103 25.14 -10.70 0.67
CA PRO A 103 25.56 -10.30 -0.68
C PRO A 103 25.99 -11.45 -1.58
N GLN A 104 26.46 -12.56 -0.99
CA GLN A 104 26.96 -13.72 -1.73
C GLN A 104 25.87 -14.76 -2.00
N ARG A 105 24.63 -14.52 -1.52
CA ARG A 105 23.53 -15.46 -1.70
C ARG A 105 23.32 -15.78 -3.19
N PRO A 106 23.23 -17.08 -3.56
CA PRO A 106 22.87 -17.48 -4.91
C PRO A 106 21.50 -16.92 -5.33
N THR A 107 21.42 -16.43 -6.56
CA THR A 107 20.20 -15.79 -7.11
C THR A 107 19.38 -16.73 -7.98
N GLY A 108 19.56 -18.05 -7.84
CA GLY A 108 18.84 -19.06 -8.61
C GLY A 108 17.32 -19.02 -8.42
N LEU A 109 16.84 -18.45 -7.31
CA LEU A 109 15.42 -18.26 -7.03
C LEU A 109 14.78 -17.13 -7.84
N THR A 110 15.56 -16.19 -8.39
CA THR A 110 15.03 -15.01 -9.09
C THR A 110 14.17 -15.40 -10.29
N LYS A 111 14.69 -16.23 -11.21
CA LYS A 111 13.95 -16.63 -12.42
C LYS A 111 12.65 -17.40 -12.11
N PRO A 112 12.66 -18.43 -11.24
CA PRO A 112 11.42 -19.11 -10.82
C PRO A 112 10.36 -18.18 -10.22
N ILE A 113 10.77 -17.15 -9.46
CA ILE A 113 9.86 -16.15 -8.90
C ILE A 113 9.21 -15.34 -10.03
N VAL A 114 10.01 -14.80 -10.96
CA VAL A 114 9.54 -13.99 -12.08
C VAL A 114 8.61 -14.80 -12.99
N GLU A 115 8.96 -16.04 -13.31
CA GLU A 115 8.12 -16.93 -14.12
C GLU A 115 6.75 -17.20 -13.48
N LYS A 116 6.72 -17.50 -12.17
CA LYS A 116 5.46 -17.69 -11.43
C LYS A 116 4.61 -16.41 -11.44
N PHE A 117 5.25 -15.25 -11.32
CA PHE A 117 4.58 -13.96 -11.37
C PHE A 117 3.98 -13.67 -12.75
N CYS A 118 4.74 -13.85 -13.84
CA CYS A 118 4.25 -13.63 -15.19
C CYS A 118 3.04 -14.52 -15.52
N ARG A 119 3.08 -15.80 -15.11
CA ARG A 119 1.95 -16.73 -15.29
C ARG A 119 0.69 -16.30 -14.54
N ALA A 120 0.82 -15.46 -13.52
CA ALA A 120 -0.30 -14.98 -12.72
C ALA A 120 -0.94 -13.68 -13.23
N LEU A 121 -0.33 -12.97 -14.19
CA LEU A 121 -0.79 -11.64 -14.61
C LEU A 121 -2.23 -11.65 -15.13
N HIS A 122 -2.59 -12.63 -15.97
CA HIS A 122 -3.95 -12.76 -16.49
C HIS A 122 -4.98 -13.01 -15.38
N ILE A 123 -4.66 -13.86 -14.40
CA ILE A 123 -5.54 -14.15 -13.25
C ILE A 123 -5.80 -12.88 -12.45
N VAL A 124 -4.77 -12.05 -12.22
CA VAL A 124 -4.95 -10.78 -11.51
C VAL A 124 -5.89 -9.86 -12.30
N ARG A 125 -5.73 -9.77 -13.61
CA ARG A 125 -6.60 -8.96 -14.48
C ARG A 125 -8.05 -9.44 -14.48
N GLU A 126 -8.27 -10.76 -14.49
CA GLU A 126 -9.61 -11.36 -14.38
C GLU A 126 -10.30 -11.04 -13.06
N VAL A 127 -9.57 -11.11 -11.94
CA VAL A 127 -10.12 -10.75 -10.63
C VAL A 127 -10.39 -9.24 -10.53
N LEU A 128 -9.50 -8.39 -11.06
CA LEU A 128 -9.69 -6.93 -11.04
C LEU A 128 -10.95 -6.49 -11.79
N ARG A 129 -11.37 -7.23 -12.83
CA ARG A 129 -12.67 -7.00 -13.46
C ARG A 129 -13.82 -7.10 -12.47
N THR A 130 -13.76 -8.06 -11.53
CA THR A 130 -14.78 -8.23 -10.49
C THR A 130 -14.74 -7.12 -9.45
N ASP A 131 -13.57 -6.56 -9.16
CA ASP A 131 -13.41 -5.44 -8.23
C ASP A 131 -13.95 -4.13 -8.82
N ILE A 132 -13.73 -3.90 -10.12
CA ILE A 132 -14.31 -2.75 -10.85
C ILE A 132 -15.84 -2.85 -10.86
N GLU A 133 -16.38 -4.04 -11.17
CA GLU A 133 -17.82 -4.28 -11.12
C GLU A 133 -18.39 -4.09 -9.71
N ALA A 134 -17.66 -4.53 -8.69
CA ALA A 134 -18.06 -4.34 -7.30
C ALA A 134 -18.14 -2.86 -6.96
N ALA A 135 -17.15 -2.04 -7.32
CA ALA A 135 -17.20 -0.59 -7.13
C ALA A 135 -18.38 0.05 -7.85
N TYR A 136 -18.57 -0.26 -9.14
CA TYR A 136 -19.66 0.30 -9.95
C TYR A 136 -21.04 0.02 -9.36
N ARG A 137 -21.27 -1.20 -8.86
CA ARG A 137 -22.56 -1.58 -8.24
C ARG A 137 -22.79 -0.97 -6.87
N ASN A 138 -21.73 -0.57 -6.18
CA ASN A 138 -21.78 -0.25 -4.75
C ASN A 138 -21.53 1.21 -4.41
N ASP A 139 -21.06 2.01 -5.37
CA ASP A 139 -21.01 3.47 -5.29
C ASP A 139 -22.04 4.08 -6.26
N PRO A 140 -23.15 4.63 -5.76
CA PRO A 140 -24.15 5.32 -6.59
C PRO A 140 -23.59 6.53 -7.38
N SER A 141 -22.40 7.02 -7.02
CA SER A 141 -21.74 8.16 -7.65
C SER A 141 -20.94 7.76 -8.89
N ALA A 142 -20.62 6.47 -9.05
CA ALA A 142 -19.84 5.96 -10.17
C ALA A 142 -20.65 6.02 -11.47
N ARG A 143 -20.17 6.77 -12.47
CA ARG A 143 -20.90 6.92 -13.74
C ARG A 143 -20.50 5.88 -14.77
N SER A 144 -19.26 5.36 -14.70
CA SER A 144 -18.79 4.33 -15.62
C SER A 144 -17.59 3.52 -15.07
N HIS A 145 -17.25 2.43 -15.74
CA HIS A 145 -16.05 1.64 -15.42
C HIS A 145 -14.76 2.42 -15.72
N GLU A 146 -14.76 3.26 -16.75
CA GLU A 146 -13.62 4.10 -17.12
C GLU A 146 -13.33 5.12 -16.01
N GLU A 147 -14.36 5.73 -15.43
CA GLU A 147 -14.21 6.64 -14.28
C GLU A 147 -13.53 5.91 -13.12
N ILE A 148 -13.98 4.71 -12.80
CA ILE A 148 -13.39 3.88 -11.74
C ILE A 148 -11.91 3.60 -12.02
N ILE A 149 -11.57 3.14 -13.23
CA ILE A 149 -10.19 2.81 -13.61
C ILE A 149 -9.28 4.05 -13.53
N LEU A 150 -9.77 5.22 -13.94
CA LEU A 150 -8.97 6.44 -14.05
C LEU A 150 -8.81 7.21 -12.73
N SER A 151 -9.81 7.18 -11.84
CA SER A 151 -9.86 8.13 -10.71
C SER A 151 -10.06 7.53 -9.33
N TYR A 152 -10.48 6.26 -9.21
CA TYR A 152 -10.79 5.69 -7.89
C TYR A 152 -9.49 5.21 -7.22
N PRO A 153 -9.09 5.71 -6.05
CA PRO A 153 -7.80 5.36 -5.44
C PRO A 153 -7.69 3.87 -5.10
N PHE A 154 -8.82 3.20 -4.83
CA PHE A 154 -8.81 1.78 -4.48
C PHE A 154 -8.33 0.90 -5.63
N ILE A 155 -8.64 1.23 -6.90
CA ILE A 155 -8.29 0.36 -8.01
C ILE A 155 -6.78 0.30 -8.20
N GLU A 156 -6.09 1.44 -8.00
CA GLU A 156 -4.63 1.49 -7.99
C GLU A 156 -4.07 0.64 -6.84
N ALA A 157 -4.60 0.83 -5.62
CA ALA A 157 -4.14 0.11 -4.43
C ALA A 157 -4.33 -1.41 -4.53
N ILE A 158 -5.53 -1.87 -4.91
CA ILE A 158 -5.84 -3.30 -5.00
C ILE A 158 -5.13 -3.97 -6.18
N SER A 159 -4.94 -3.27 -7.31
CA SER A 159 -4.16 -3.78 -8.44
C SER A 159 -2.73 -4.10 -8.01
N ILE A 160 -2.07 -3.15 -7.37
CA ILE A 160 -0.69 -3.33 -6.90
C ILE A 160 -0.63 -4.37 -5.78
N GLN A 161 -1.59 -4.38 -4.85
CA GLN A 161 -1.65 -5.38 -3.79
C GLN A 161 -1.78 -6.79 -4.34
N ARG A 162 -2.69 -7.03 -5.30
CA ARG A 162 -2.89 -8.35 -5.90
C ARG A 162 -1.65 -8.83 -6.63
N LEU A 163 -0.96 -7.96 -7.38
CA LEU A 163 0.32 -8.26 -8.02
C LEU A 163 1.42 -8.56 -7.00
N ALA A 164 1.56 -7.71 -5.98
CA ALA A 164 2.50 -7.89 -4.89
C ALA A 164 2.24 -9.18 -4.11
N HIS A 165 0.98 -9.57 -3.92
CA HIS A 165 0.59 -10.82 -3.30
C HIS A 165 1.10 -12.03 -4.09
N ARG A 166 1.05 -12.00 -5.43
CA ARG A 166 1.61 -13.08 -6.25
C ARG A 166 3.13 -13.20 -6.09
N LEU A 167 3.85 -12.08 -6.02
CA LEU A 167 5.29 -12.09 -5.72
C LEU A 167 5.58 -12.56 -4.29
N TYR A 168 4.79 -12.14 -3.32
CA TYR A 168 4.89 -12.58 -1.92
C TYR A 168 4.71 -14.11 -1.81
N ARG A 169 3.66 -14.65 -2.45
CA ARG A 169 3.39 -16.09 -2.53
C ARG A 169 4.45 -16.86 -3.31
N ALA A 170 5.13 -16.22 -4.25
CA ALA A 170 6.26 -16.80 -4.97
C ALA A 170 7.56 -16.80 -4.13
N GLY A 171 7.60 -16.09 -2.99
CA GLY A 171 8.75 -16.00 -2.10
C GLY A 171 9.69 -14.83 -2.40
N ALA A 172 9.24 -13.82 -3.16
CA ALA A 172 10.04 -12.63 -3.44
C ALA A 172 10.27 -11.82 -2.15
N PRO A 173 11.52 -11.61 -1.73
CA PRO A 173 11.81 -10.78 -0.57
C PRO A 173 11.70 -9.29 -0.92
N MET A 174 11.21 -8.50 0.02
CA MET A 174 11.11 -7.02 0.02
C MET A 174 10.29 -6.35 -1.10
N ILE A 175 10.45 -6.75 -2.36
CA ILE A 175 9.77 -6.15 -3.52
C ILE A 175 8.25 -6.09 -3.32
N PRO A 176 7.56 -7.15 -2.85
CA PRO A 176 6.12 -7.07 -2.60
C PRO A 176 5.73 -5.93 -1.64
N ARG A 177 6.52 -5.73 -0.59
CA ARG A 177 6.24 -4.68 0.41
C ARG A 177 6.57 -3.29 -0.15
N MET A 178 7.64 -3.17 -0.94
CA MET A 178 7.96 -1.90 -1.62
C MET A 178 6.84 -1.48 -2.58
N MET A 179 6.24 -2.45 -3.28
CA MET A 179 5.10 -2.21 -4.17
C MET A 179 3.87 -1.71 -3.40
N THR A 180 3.48 -2.38 -2.31
CA THR A 180 2.31 -1.95 -1.53
C THR A 180 2.53 -0.61 -0.83
N GLU A 181 3.75 -0.30 -0.38
CA GLU A 181 4.08 1.02 0.16
C GLU A 181 4.07 2.13 -0.91
N TRP A 182 4.43 1.81 -2.17
CA TRP A 182 4.26 2.73 -3.28
C TRP A 182 2.78 3.09 -3.48
N ALA A 183 1.90 2.10 -3.49
CA ALA A 183 0.45 2.33 -3.59
C ALA A 183 -0.11 3.07 -2.36
N HIS A 184 0.35 2.71 -1.15
CA HIS A 184 -0.03 3.40 0.09
C HIS A 184 0.32 4.89 0.03
N SER A 185 1.52 5.24 -0.44
CA SER A 185 1.95 6.65 -0.53
C SER A 185 1.09 7.52 -1.46
N ARG A 186 0.40 6.90 -2.42
CA ARG A 186 -0.42 7.58 -3.43
C ARG A 186 -1.91 7.62 -3.08
N THR A 187 -2.38 6.65 -2.29
CA THR A 187 -3.81 6.42 -2.05
C THR A 187 -4.22 6.54 -0.58
N GLY A 188 -3.26 6.48 0.35
CA GLY A 188 -3.55 6.38 1.78
C GLY A 188 -4.10 5.00 2.21
N ILE A 189 -4.08 3.99 1.34
CA ILE A 189 -4.57 2.63 1.60
C ILE A 189 -3.35 1.71 1.85
N ASP A 190 -3.15 1.27 3.10
CA ASP A 190 -2.07 0.36 3.48
C ASP A 190 -2.56 -1.09 3.52
N ILE A 191 -2.21 -1.88 2.50
CA ILE A 191 -2.53 -3.30 2.45
C ILE A 191 -1.24 -4.10 2.37
N HIS A 192 -1.00 -4.94 3.37
CA HIS A 192 0.16 -5.81 3.35
C HIS A 192 0.09 -6.80 2.16
N PRO A 193 1.21 -7.09 1.46
CA PRO A 193 1.21 -8.02 0.33
C PRO A 193 0.85 -9.46 0.73
N GLY A 194 1.01 -9.79 2.01
CA GLY A 194 0.62 -11.10 2.57
C GLY A 194 -0.88 -11.29 2.76
N ALA A 195 -1.68 -10.22 2.79
CA ALA A 195 -3.12 -10.30 3.00
C ALA A 195 -3.78 -11.08 1.85
N SER A 196 -4.66 -12.02 2.20
CA SER A 196 -5.45 -12.79 1.26
C SER A 196 -6.81 -12.12 1.07
N ILE A 197 -7.17 -11.76 -0.16
CA ILE A 197 -8.36 -10.96 -0.47
C ILE A 197 -9.12 -11.61 -1.63
N GLY A 198 -10.38 -11.95 -1.38
CA GLY A 198 -11.31 -12.52 -2.35
C GLY A 198 -11.65 -11.59 -3.52
N ALA A 199 -12.50 -12.08 -4.41
CA ALA A 199 -13.00 -11.34 -5.57
C ALA A 199 -14.15 -10.39 -5.19
N HIS A 200 -14.48 -9.46 -6.08
CA HIS A 200 -15.49 -8.41 -5.86
C HIS A 200 -15.21 -7.58 -4.60
N PHE A 201 -13.94 -7.28 -4.35
CA PHE A 201 -13.52 -6.48 -3.22
C PHE A 201 -13.58 -5.00 -3.57
N PHE A 202 -14.15 -4.19 -2.70
CA PHE A 202 -14.28 -2.75 -2.91
C PHE A 202 -13.88 -1.98 -1.65
N ILE A 203 -13.04 -0.96 -1.83
CA ILE A 203 -12.76 0.03 -0.80
C ILE A 203 -13.30 1.38 -1.27
N ASP A 204 -14.22 1.94 -0.50
CA ASP A 204 -14.79 3.26 -0.79
C ASP A 204 -14.04 4.36 -0.03
N HIS A 205 -13.66 5.42 -0.74
CA HIS A 205 -12.74 6.51 -0.36
C HIS A 205 -11.32 6.07 0.03
N GLY A 206 -11.19 5.13 0.97
CA GLY A 206 -9.96 4.38 1.26
C GLY A 206 -8.92 5.02 2.17
N THR A 207 -8.80 6.34 2.25
CA THR A 207 -7.76 6.99 3.08
C THR A 207 -7.74 6.48 4.52
N GLY A 208 -6.59 6.02 4.99
CA GLY A 208 -6.41 5.51 6.36
C GLY A 208 -6.82 4.04 6.56
N VAL A 209 -7.19 3.32 5.51
CA VAL A 209 -7.39 1.87 5.59
C VAL A 209 -6.07 1.16 5.87
N VAL A 210 -6.07 0.22 6.82
CA VAL A 210 -4.92 -0.62 7.16
C VAL A 210 -5.34 -2.09 7.21
N ILE A 211 -4.71 -2.94 6.38
CA ILE A 211 -5.00 -4.38 6.30
C ILE A 211 -3.71 -5.17 6.51
N GLY A 212 -3.63 -5.87 7.64
CA GLY A 212 -2.39 -6.55 8.06
C GLY A 212 -2.08 -7.87 7.35
N GLU A 213 -0.82 -8.30 7.47
CA GLU A 213 -0.21 -9.42 6.73
C GLU A 213 -1.02 -10.71 6.70
N THR A 214 -1.62 -11.08 7.83
CA THR A 214 -2.29 -12.37 7.98
C THR A 214 -3.80 -12.24 7.90
N CYS A 215 -4.34 -11.12 7.41
CA CYS A 215 -5.76 -11.00 7.12
C CYS A 215 -6.18 -11.99 6.04
N ASN A 216 -7.37 -12.57 6.21
CA ASN A 216 -8.07 -13.28 5.15
C ASN A 216 -9.44 -12.65 4.97
N ILE A 217 -9.71 -12.13 3.78
CA ILE A 217 -10.94 -11.42 3.43
C ILE A 217 -11.66 -12.23 2.36
N GLY A 218 -12.92 -12.55 2.61
CA GLY A 218 -13.79 -13.26 1.67
C GLY A 218 -14.12 -12.45 0.41
N ASN A 219 -15.03 -12.99 -0.38
CA ASN A 219 -15.54 -12.34 -1.58
C ASN A 219 -16.60 -11.27 -1.23
N HIS A 220 -16.83 -10.33 -2.14
CA HIS A 220 -17.89 -9.32 -2.02
C HIS A 220 -17.78 -8.45 -0.75
N CYS A 221 -16.59 -8.31 -0.19
CA CYS A 221 -16.37 -7.46 0.98
C CYS A 221 -16.26 -5.99 0.56
N LYS A 222 -16.88 -5.13 1.37
CA LYS A 222 -16.83 -3.67 1.23
C LYS A 222 -16.20 -3.04 2.47
N ILE A 223 -15.21 -2.17 2.26
CA ILE A 223 -14.52 -1.47 3.34
C ILE A 223 -14.55 0.03 3.05
N TYR A 224 -14.76 0.85 4.08
CA TYR A 224 -14.68 2.31 3.96
C TYR A 224 -13.36 2.86 4.52
N HIS A 225 -13.12 4.15 4.31
CA HIS A 225 -11.96 4.87 4.84
C HIS A 225 -11.72 4.67 6.35
N GLY A 226 -10.45 4.74 6.77
CA GLY A 226 -10.04 4.65 8.17
C GLY A 226 -10.21 3.27 8.83
N VAL A 227 -10.67 2.25 8.11
CA VAL A 227 -10.86 0.91 8.67
C VAL A 227 -9.52 0.23 8.94
N THR A 228 -9.35 -0.32 10.14
CA THR A 228 -8.16 -1.09 10.53
C THR A 228 -8.49 -2.56 10.76
N LEU A 229 -7.85 -3.46 10.02
CA LEU A 229 -7.81 -4.91 10.23
C LEU A 229 -6.44 -5.29 10.80
N GLY A 230 -6.30 -5.15 12.12
CA GLY A 230 -5.03 -5.10 12.83
C GLY A 230 -4.77 -6.27 13.80
N ALA A 231 -3.64 -6.20 14.51
CA ALA A 231 -3.28 -7.17 15.55
C ALA A 231 -3.54 -6.60 16.95
N ARG A 232 -3.92 -7.45 17.92
CA ARG A 232 -4.12 -7.05 19.33
C ARG A 232 -2.81 -6.83 20.07
N SER A 233 -1.87 -7.77 19.91
CA SER A 233 -0.55 -7.76 20.54
C SER A 233 0.38 -8.71 19.80
N PHE A 234 1.68 -8.47 19.88
CA PHE A 234 2.69 -9.33 19.27
C PHE A 234 3.17 -10.40 20.25
N ILE A 235 3.15 -11.67 19.85
CA ILE A 235 3.76 -12.75 20.62
C ILE A 235 5.27 -12.56 20.56
N LYS A 236 5.94 -12.62 21.71
CA LYS A 236 7.40 -12.52 21.82
C LYS A 236 7.99 -13.88 22.15
N ASP A 237 9.17 -14.17 21.63
CA ASP A 237 9.97 -15.33 22.03
C ASP A 237 10.57 -15.14 23.44
N GLU A 238 11.27 -16.16 23.94
CA GLU A 238 11.94 -16.13 25.25
C GLU A 238 12.95 -14.97 25.38
N GLY A 239 13.45 -14.45 24.26
CA GLY A 239 14.35 -13.29 24.18
C GLY A 239 13.64 -11.94 24.02
N GLY A 240 12.31 -11.90 24.07
CA GLY A 240 11.52 -10.69 23.95
C GLY A 240 11.35 -10.16 22.52
N GLN A 241 11.81 -10.89 21.49
CA GLN A 241 11.65 -10.51 20.09
C GLN A 241 10.30 -10.97 19.56
N VAL A 242 9.64 -10.13 18.75
CA VAL A 242 8.36 -10.49 18.14
C VAL A 242 8.52 -11.68 17.20
N ILE A 243 7.75 -12.74 17.45
CA ILE A 243 7.69 -13.91 16.58
C ILE A 243 7.00 -13.49 15.27
N LYS A 244 7.71 -13.67 14.16
CA LYS A 244 7.25 -13.30 12.82
C LYS A 244 6.44 -14.44 12.19
N GLY A 245 5.50 -14.10 11.32
CA GLY A 245 4.77 -15.06 10.49
C GLY A 245 3.53 -15.72 11.11
N LEU A 246 3.24 -15.52 12.40
CA LEU A 246 2.04 -16.07 13.04
C LEU A 246 0.75 -15.32 12.62
N LYS A 247 -0.37 -16.06 12.56
CA LYS A 247 -1.73 -15.50 12.39
C LYS A 247 -2.03 -14.56 13.55
N ARG A 248 -2.41 -13.32 13.23
CA ARG A 248 -2.56 -12.23 14.20
C ARG A 248 -3.52 -11.12 13.80
N HIS A 249 -4.02 -11.16 12.58
CA HIS A 249 -5.04 -10.23 12.07
C HIS A 249 -6.36 -10.98 11.79
N PRO A 250 -7.50 -10.29 11.66
CA PRO A 250 -8.82 -10.93 11.59
C PRO A 250 -9.07 -11.77 10.32
N ASN A 251 -10.18 -12.50 10.32
CA ASN A 251 -10.78 -13.09 9.12
C ASN A 251 -12.16 -12.47 8.87
N LEU A 252 -12.47 -12.16 7.62
CA LEU A 252 -13.80 -11.73 7.17
C LEU A 252 -14.37 -12.83 6.28
N GLY A 253 -15.61 -13.22 6.55
CA GLY A 253 -16.42 -14.04 5.64
C GLY A 253 -16.81 -13.28 4.37
N ASP A 254 -17.66 -13.89 3.56
CA ASP A 254 -18.15 -13.27 2.33
C ASP A 254 -19.21 -12.20 2.62
N ASN A 255 -19.37 -11.22 1.72
CA ASN A 255 -20.39 -10.15 1.82
C ASN A 255 -20.31 -9.31 3.10
N VAL A 256 -19.13 -9.18 3.70
CA VAL A 256 -18.94 -8.35 4.90
C VAL A 256 -18.80 -6.88 4.50
N THR A 257 -19.54 -5.99 5.18
CA THR A 257 -19.38 -4.53 5.04
C THR A 257 -18.83 -3.93 6.33
N ILE A 258 -17.77 -3.13 6.23
CA ILE A 258 -17.18 -2.41 7.36
C ILE A 258 -17.18 -0.92 7.08
N TYR A 259 -17.98 -0.18 7.85
CA TYR A 259 -18.15 1.27 7.77
C TYR A 259 -16.97 2.04 8.40
N PRO A 260 -16.86 3.35 8.09
CA PRO A 260 -15.67 4.14 8.33
C PRO A 260 -15.11 4.07 9.76
N ASN A 261 -13.79 4.22 9.87
CA ASN A 261 -13.05 4.33 11.13
C ASN A 261 -13.24 3.17 12.12
N SER A 262 -13.75 2.03 11.65
CA SER A 262 -13.90 0.84 12.48
C SER A 262 -12.57 0.10 12.62
N THR A 263 -12.30 -0.42 13.81
CA THR A 263 -11.06 -1.14 14.13
C THR A 263 -11.39 -2.56 14.59
N ILE A 264 -10.90 -3.55 13.84
CA ILE A 264 -11.10 -4.98 14.12
C ILE A 264 -9.73 -5.61 14.34
N LEU A 265 -9.51 -6.19 15.52
CA LEU A 265 -8.19 -6.68 15.92
C LEU A 265 -8.21 -8.16 16.30
N GLY A 266 -7.12 -8.87 15.95
CA GLY A 266 -6.78 -10.19 16.51
C GLY A 266 -6.84 -11.35 15.52
N GLY A 267 -5.93 -12.31 15.67
CA GLY A 267 -5.77 -13.47 14.78
C GLY A 267 -6.97 -14.42 14.79
N GLU A 268 -7.62 -14.54 15.95
CA GLU A 268 -8.77 -15.41 16.17
C GLU A 268 -10.12 -14.71 15.93
N THR A 269 -10.10 -13.41 15.64
CA THR A 269 -11.32 -12.63 15.38
C THR A 269 -11.86 -12.95 14.00
N VAL A 270 -13.08 -13.48 13.96
CA VAL A 270 -13.79 -13.84 12.72
C VAL A 270 -15.07 -13.02 12.61
N ILE A 271 -15.23 -12.32 11.49
CA ILE A 271 -16.46 -11.63 11.11
C ILE A 271 -17.23 -12.55 10.19
N GLY A 272 -18.35 -13.10 10.66
CA GLY A 272 -19.17 -14.01 9.87
C GLY A 272 -19.73 -13.37 8.60
N SER A 273 -20.02 -14.20 7.60
CA SER A 273 -20.53 -13.73 6.30
C SER A 273 -21.82 -12.90 6.42
N ASN A 274 -22.07 -12.04 5.44
CA ASN A 274 -23.23 -11.12 5.37
C ASN A 274 -23.35 -10.14 6.55
N SER A 275 -22.30 -10.02 7.37
CA SER A 275 -22.34 -9.12 8.53
C SER A 275 -21.98 -7.70 8.15
N THR A 276 -22.52 -6.76 8.92
CA THR A 276 -22.23 -5.33 8.80
C THR A 276 -21.66 -4.80 10.10
N ILE A 277 -20.51 -4.13 10.01
CA ILE A 277 -19.88 -3.41 11.10
C ILE A 277 -20.09 -1.92 10.85
N GLY A 278 -20.88 -1.26 11.71
CA GLY A 278 -21.16 0.17 11.66
C GLY A 278 -19.94 1.04 11.95
N ALA A 279 -20.04 2.34 11.67
CA ALA A 279 -18.91 3.25 11.78
C ALA A 279 -18.39 3.37 13.22
N ASN A 280 -17.09 3.63 13.35
CA ASN A 280 -16.38 3.79 14.63
C ASN A 280 -16.47 2.59 15.59
N VAL A 281 -16.83 1.40 15.10
CA VAL A 281 -16.87 0.20 15.94
C VAL A 281 -15.44 -0.26 16.25
N PHE A 282 -15.19 -0.54 17.53
CA PHE A 282 -13.96 -1.20 17.97
C PHE A 282 -14.28 -2.64 18.40
N LEU A 283 -13.74 -3.63 17.69
CA LEU A 283 -14.09 -5.04 17.86
C LEU A 283 -12.85 -5.92 18.04
N MET A 284 -12.84 -6.73 19.10
CA MET A 284 -11.76 -7.68 19.42
C MET A 284 -12.24 -9.13 19.58
N HIS A 285 -13.49 -9.39 19.17
CA HIS A 285 -14.16 -10.68 19.34
C HIS A 285 -14.89 -11.05 18.06
N SER A 286 -15.01 -12.35 17.80
CA SER A 286 -15.74 -12.85 16.63
C SER A 286 -17.24 -12.56 16.74
N ILE A 287 -17.89 -12.44 15.59
CA ILE A 287 -19.35 -12.36 15.47
C ILE A 287 -19.85 -13.43 14.51
N PRO A 288 -21.04 -14.01 14.74
CA PRO A 288 -21.61 -14.98 13.82
C PRO A 288 -22.02 -14.32 12.48
N PRO A 289 -22.30 -15.11 11.44
CA PRO A 289 -22.91 -14.60 10.20
C PRO A 289 -24.20 -13.81 10.44
N ASP A 290 -24.58 -13.00 9.46
CA ASP A 290 -25.83 -12.24 9.44
C ASP A 290 -25.97 -11.26 10.63
N SER A 291 -24.84 -10.75 11.14
CA SER A 291 -24.81 -9.84 12.29
C SER A 291 -24.76 -8.37 11.87
N LEU A 292 -25.45 -7.51 12.61
CA LEU A 292 -25.25 -6.06 12.58
C LEU A 292 -24.61 -5.59 13.89
N VAL A 293 -23.37 -5.08 13.81
CA VAL A 293 -22.67 -4.50 14.96
C VAL A 293 -22.68 -2.99 14.81
N ILE A 294 -23.27 -2.29 15.76
CA ILE A 294 -23.33 -0.83 15.79
C ILE A 294 -22.91 -0.32 17.16
N TYR A 295 -22.36 0.88 17.17
CA TYR A 295 -22.15 1.63 18.40
C TYR A 295 -23.42 2.42 18.73
N GLU A 296 -23.94 2.27 19.95
CA GLU A 296 -25.09 3.03 20.43
C GLU A 296 -24.60 4.21 21.30
N GLU A 297 -24.79 5.43 20.82
CA GLU A 297 -24.42 6.64 21.55
C GLU A 297 -25.45 6.97 22.63
N LYS A 298 -25.15 6.66 23.89
CA LYS A 298 -26.11 6.83 25.00
C LYS A 298 -26.20 8.26 25.54
N ASN A 299 -25.18 9.10 25.37
CA ASN A 299 -25.09 10.42 26.03
C ASN A 299 -24.58 11.53 25.08
N LEU A 300 -25.18 11.68 23.90
CA LEU A 300 -24.85 12.79 22.99
C LEU A 300 -25.27 14.13 23.62
N SER A 301 -24.32 15.00 23.94
CA SER A 301 -24.57 16.33 24.48
C SER A 301 -24.50 17.39 23.37
N ILE A 302 -25.66 17.83 22.87
CA ILE A 302 -25.75 18.97 21.95
C ILE A 302 -25.84 20.26 22.76
N ARG A 303 -24.79 21.10 22.69
CA ARG A 303 -24.77 22.43 23.33
C ARG A 303 -24.71 23.51 22.25
N SER A 304 -25.58 24.52 22.36
CA SER A 304 -25.52 25.69 21.48
C SER A 304 -24.23 26.48 21.72
N LYS A 305 -23.55 26.87 20.63
CA LYS A 305 -22.39 27.78 20.65
C LYS A 305 -22.74 29.20 20.17
N ILE A 306 -24.01 29.49 19.93
CA ILE A 306 -24.43 30.78 19.36
C ILE A 306 -24.48 31.86 20.45
N GLN A 307 -23.49 32.75 20.46
CA GLN A 307 -23.73 34.19 20.38
C GLN A 307 -23.62 34.56 18.89
N ARG A 308 -24.71 35.01 18.27
CA ARG A 308 -24.79 35.29 16.83
C ARG A 308 -23.94 36.52 16.48
N ALA A 309 -23.04 36.39 15.52
CA ALA A 309 -22.83 37.44 14.53
C ALA A 309 -23.17 36.81 13.17
N GLU A 310 -24.17 37.35 12.50
CA GLU A 310 -24.53 36.98 11.14
C GLU A 310 -23.39 37.37 10.19
N SER A 311 -22.93 36.42 9.38
CA SER A 311 -22.18 36.74 8.16
C SER A 311 -22.82 35.99 7.01
N ASP A 312 -23.54 36.73 6.17
CA ASP A 312 -24.01 36.28 4.86
C ASP A 312 -22.81 36.12 3.94
N LEU A 313 -22.30 34.89 3.85
CA LEU A 313 -21.48 34.45 2.74
C LEU A 313 -21.99 33.08 2.31
N SER A 314 -22.92 33.07 1.36
CA SER A 314 -23.31 31.87 0.64
C SER A 314 -22.39 31.71 -0.58
N TRP A 315 -21.24 31.09 -0.38
CA TRP A 315 -20.53 30.47 -1.49
C TRP A 315 -20.47 28.97 -1.22
N SER A 316 -21.20 28.23 -2.05
CA SER A 316 -20.98 26.80 -2.32
C SER A 316 -20.41 26.74 -3.72
N ILE A 317 -19.25 26.12 -3.90
CA ILE A 317 -18.73 25.75 -5.22
C ILE A 317 -19.50 24.52 -5.69
#